data_AF-A0A2H0DHJ3-F1
#
_entry.id   AF-A0A2H0DHJ3-F1
#
_cell.length_a   1.000
_cell.length_b   1.000
_cell.length_c   1.000
_cell.angle_alpha   90.00
_cell.angle_beta   90.00
_cell.angle_gamma   90.00
#
_symmetry.space_group_name_H-M   'P 1'
#
loop_
_entity.id
_entity.type
_entity.pdbx_description
1 polymer ?
#
loop_
_entity_poly.entity_id
_entity_poly.type
_entity_poly.pdbx_seq_one_letter_code
_entity_poly.pdbx_strand_id
1 'polypeptide(L)'
;APALFGLNPDEVGDETVTEALEEQDERKSREDDLVQSYLEANKERRARKSIHWVEASPDLYALSAGNHGMVLMAKRSDGWIVEVAPRDRWASHEKLQSAPVDLELAQGIGEDYIRRARAETLVSENASWRRRPASSKVLNALTKFRINPPPGLTAGEAGDLLSAAIARCAARRMG
;
A
#
# COMPACT_ATOMS: atom_id res chain seq x y z
N ALA A 1 17.85 -48.78 3.09
CA ALA A 1 18.46 -48.83 1.75
C ALA A 1 18.90 -47.42 1.36
N PRO A 2 19.99 -47.22 0.61
CA PRO A 2 20.41 -45.88 0.22
C PRO A 2 19.45 -45.34 -0.85
N ALA A 3 18.89 -44.16 -0.63
CA ALA A 3 18.15 -43.42 -1.66
C ALA A 3 19.18 -42.78 -2.59
N LEU A 4 19.33 -43.32 -3.80
CA LEU A 4 20.15 -42.69 -4.83
C LEU A 4 19.32 -41.52 -5.41
N PHE A 5 19.82 -40.30 -5.29
CA PHE A 5 19.19 -39.07 -5.81
C PHE A 5 17.84 -38.64 -5.21
N GLY A 6 17.43 -39.20 -4.06
CA GLY A 6 16.24 -38.75 -3.32
C GLY A 6 14.89 -39.26 -3.86
N LEU A 7 14.91 -40.23 -4.77
CA LEU A 7 13.71 -40.92 -5.25
C LEU A 7 13.35 -42.10 -4.32
N ASN A 8 12.05 -42.29 -4.08
CA ASN A 8 11.55 -43.44 -3.34
C ASN A 8 11.51 -44.66 -4.27
N PRO A 9 12.31 -45.72 -4.02
CA PRO A 9 12.41 -46.87 -4.93
C PRO A 9 11.12 -47.67 -5.08
N ASP A 10 10.15 -47.48 -4.18
CA ASP A 10 8.83 -48.14 -4.27
C ASP A 10 7.86 -47.42 -5.26
N GLU A 11 8.22 -46.22 -5.73
CA GLU A 11 7.43 -45.44 -6.70
C GLU A 11 7.95 -45.56 -8.15
N VAL A 12 9.17 -46.06 -8.33
CA VAL A 12 9.81 -46.22 -9.63
C VAL A 12 9.63 -47.67 -10.07
N GLY A 13 8.61 -47.95 -10.89
CA GLY A 13 8.44 -49.23 -11.58
C GLY A 13 9.55 -49.48 -12.63
N ASP A 14 9.30 -50.34 -13.62
CA ASP A 14 10.24 -50.70 -14.72
C ASP A 14 10.68 -49.52 -15.62
N GLU A 15 10.35 -48.28 -15.25
CA GLU A 15 10.76 -47.05 -15.92
C GLU A 15 12.19 -46.68 -15.50
N THR A 16 13.01 -46.31 -16.48
CA THR A 16 14.42 -46.04 -16.24
C THR A 16 14.57 -44.80 -15.35
N VAL A 17 15.51 -44.83 -14.40
CA VAL A 17 15.80 -43.72 -13.46
C VAL A 17 15.94 -42.36 -14.15
N THR A 18 16.37 -42.35 -15.42
CA THR A 18 16.43 -41.16 -16.28
C THR A 18 15.06 -40.58 -16.65
N GLU A 19 14.08 -41.42 -16.95
CA GLU A 19 12.71 -41.01 -17.30
C GLU A 19 11.99 -40.42 -16.08
N ALA A 20 12.15 -41.02 -14.90
CA ALA A 20 11.62 -40.49 -13.64
C ALA A 20 12.22 -39.13 -13.24
N LEU A 21 13.50 -38.89 -13.57
CA LEU A 21 14.17 -37.60 -13.34
C LEU A 21 13.69 -36.53 -14.33
N GLU A 22 13.51 -36.89 -15.60
CA GLU A 22 12.96 -35.99 -16.63
C GLU A 22 11.54 -35.54 -16.28
N GLU A 23 10.66 -36.46 -15.85
CA GLU A 23 9.31 -36.10 -15.41
C GLU A 23 9.31 -35.19 -14.17
N GLN A 24 10.25 -35.40 -13.24
CA GLN A 24 10.38 -34.57 -12.04
C GLN A 24 10.86 -33.15 -12.39
N ASP A 25 11.83 -33.02 -13.30
CA ASP A 25 12.32 -31.72 -13.78
C ASP A 25 11.25 -30.99 -14.59
N GLU A 26 10.50 -31.69 -15.46
CA GLU A 26 9.37 -31.11 -16.19
C GLU A 26 8.24 -30.66 -15.26
N ARG A 27 7.97 -31.41 -14.18
CA ARG A 27 6.98 -31.03 -13.17
C ARG A 27 7.43 -29.78 -12.42
N LYS A 28 8.70 -29.73 -12.02
CA LYS A 28 9.29 -28.59 -11.31
C LYS A 28 9.33 -27.33 -12.18
N SER A 29 9.71 -27.47 -13.46
CA SER A 29 9.66 -26.37 -14.43
C SER A 29 8.25 -25.83 -14.61
N ARG A 30 7.23 -26.71 -14.72
CA ARG A 30 5.83 -26.29 -14.81
C ARG A 30 5.35 -25.57 -13.56
N GLU A 31 5.77 -26.02 -12.38
CA GLU A 31 5.46 -25.37 -11.11
C GLU A 31 6.10 -23.98 -11.02
N ASP A 32 7.38 -23.86 -11.39
CA ASP A 32 8.09 -22.59 -11.44
C ASP A 32 7.42 -21.61 -12.43
N ASP A 33 7.03 -22.08 -13.62
CA ASP A 33 6.30 -21.27 -14.61
C ASP A 33 4.95 -20.77 -14.09
N LEU A 34 4.20 -21.63 -13.38
CA LEU A 34 2.92 -21.27 -12.74
C LEU A 34 3.13 -20.21 -11.66
N VAL A 35 4.16 -20.37 -10.82
CA VAL A 35 4.51 -19.39 -9.78
C VAL A 35 4.90 -18.06 -10.41
N GLN A 36 5.74 -18.05 -11.45
CA GLN A 36 6.12 -16.82 -12.15
C GLN A 36 4.92 -16.13 -12.79
N SER A 37 4.06 -16.88 -13.49
CA SER A 37 2.83 -16.34 -14.08
C SER A 37 1.91 -15.71 -13.02
N TYR A 38 1.78 -16.36 -11.86
CA TYR A 38 1.00 -15.83 -10.73
C TYR A 38 1.61 -14.55 -10.16
N LEU A 39 2.93 -14.49 -10.01
CA LEU A 39 3.64 -13.30 -9.53
C LEU A 39 3.51 -12.13 -10.51
N GLU A 40 3.66 -12.38 -11.81
CA GLU A 40 3.51 -11.37 -12.87
C GLU A 40 2.09 -10.82 -12.95
N ALA A 41 1.08 -11.69 -12.96
CA ALA A 41 -0.32 -11.29 -12.97
C ALA A 41 -0.67 -10.43 -11.74
N ASN A 42 -0.11 -10.73 -10.57
CA ASN A 42 -0.29 -9.93 -9.37
C ASN A 42 0.48 -8.61 -9.42
N LYS A 43 1.68 -8.58 -10.00
CA LYS A 43 2.46 -7.36 -10.22
C LYS A 43 1.71 -6.37 -11.09
N GLU A 44 1.11 -6.82 -12.20
CA GLU A 44 0.31 -5.97 -13.07
C GLU A 44 -0.97 -5.45 -12.39
N ARG A 45 -1.66 -6.31 -11.64
CA ARG A 45 -2.86 -5.92 -10.86
C ARG A 45 -2.53 -4.89 -9.79
N ARG A 46 -1.38 -5.02 -9.12
CA ARG A 46 -0.87 -4.03 -8.15
C ARG A 46 -0.47 -2.73 -8.83
N ALA A 47 0.25 -2.77 -9.96
CA ALA A 47 0.63 -1.58 -10.71
C ALA A 47 -0.59 -0.76 -11.19
N ARG A 48 -1.68 -1.43 -11.60
CA ARG A 48 -2.96 -0.78 -11.95
C ARG A 48 -3.69 -0.15 -10.74
N LYS A 49 -3.26 -0.44 -9.51
CA LYS A 49 -3.85 0.01 -8.24
C LYS A 49 -2.82 0.66 -7.32
N SER A 50 -1.80 1.32 -7.87
CA SER A 50 -0.81 2.05 -7.08
C SER A 50 -1.49 3.07 -6.16
N ILE A 51 -1.18 3.01 -4.87
CA ILE A 51 -1.67 3.91 -3.83
C ILE A 51 -0.68 5.05 -3.67
N HIS A 52 -1.18 6.26 -3.85
CA HIS A 52 -0.45 7.52 -3.70
C HIS A 52 -0.44 7.96 -2.24
N TRP A 53 0.59 7.53 -1.51
CA TRP A 53 0.89 8.04 -0.19
C TRP A 53 1.32 9.51 -0.27
N VAL A 54 0.61 10.38 0.44
CA VAL A 54 0.97 11.80 0.52
C VAL A 54 2.04 11.97 1.59
N GLU A 55 3.25 12.36 1.18
CA GLU A 55 4.33 12.71 2.10
C GLU A 55 4.07 14.09 2.72
N ALA A 56 3.86 14.13 4.03
CA ALA A 56 3.64 15.37 4.79
C ALA A 56 4.93 15.92 5.42
N SER A 57 5.89 15.01 5.66
CA SER A 57 7.30 15.22 6.04
C SER A 57 8.06 13.89 5.87
N PRO A 58 9.40 13.83 5.94
CA PRO A 58 10.16 12.59 5.78
C PRO A 58 9.71 11.43 6.70
N ASP A 59 9.17 11.78 7.88
CA ASP A 59 8.73 10.84 8.92
C ASP A 59 7.19 10.76 9.06
N LEU A 60 6.43 11.30 8.10
CA LEU A 60 4.96 11.31 8.16
C LEU A 60 4.33 11.23 6.75
N TYR A 61 3.57 10.16 6.54
CA TYR A 61 2.79 9.92 5.34
C TYR A 61 1.30 9.82 5.66
N ALA A 62 0.45 10.12 4.68
CA ALA A 62 -0.99 10.11 4.88
C ALA A 62 -1.76 9.58 3.67
N LEU A 63 -2.93 8.97 3.95
CA LEU A 63 -3.95 8.60 2.97
C LEU A 63 -5.32 9.12 3.42
N SER A 64 -6.07 9.71 2.49
CA SER A 64 -7.46 10.09 2.76
C SER A 64 -8.39 8.88 2.66
N ALA A 65 -9.05 8.53 3.76
CA ALA A 65 -10.11 7.52 3.79
C ALA A 65 -11.50 8.15 3.58
N GLY A 66 -11.56 9.37 3.02
CA GLY A 66 -12.80 10.10 2.76
C GLY A 66 -13.58 10.39 4.05
N ASN A 67 -14.77 9.80 4.19
CA ASN A 67 -15.60 10.00 5.37
C ASN A 67 -15.10 9.26 6.62
N HIS A 68 -14.21 8.27 6.45
CA HIS A 68 -13.64 7.49 7.55
C HIS A 68 -12.42 8.17 8.20
N GLY A 69 -12.02 9.35 7.72
CA GLY A 69 -10.90 10.11 8.28
C GLY A 69 -9.64 10.00 7.43
N MET A 70 -8.50 10.01 8.08
CA MET A 70 -7.18 10.02 7.45
C MET A 70 -6.29 8.97 8.10
N VAL A 71 -5.75 8.06 7.30
CA VAL A 71 -4.70 7.14 7.74
C VAL A 71 -3.41 7.95 7.82
N LEU A 72 -2.71 7.85 8.95
CA LEU A 72 -1.41 8.45 9.20
C LEU A 72 -0.40 7.34 9.43
N MET A 73 0.72 7.39 8.73
CA MET A 73 1.86 6.52 8.95
C MET A 73 3.03 7.39 9.40
N ALA A 74 3.44 7.26 10.67
CA ALA A 74 4.45 8.11 11.27
C ALA A 74 5.64 7.29 11.77
N LYS A 75 6.85 7.80 11.55
CA LYS A 75 8.07 7.18 12.08
C LYS A 75 8.19 7.44 13.57
N ARG A 76 8.65 6.42 14.29
CA ARG A 76 9.05 6.42 15.70
C ARG A 76 10.44 5.78 15.82
N SER A 77 11.02 5.79 17.02
CA SER A 77 12.38 5.27 17.24
C SER A 77 12.55 3.83 16.75
N ASP A 78 11.51 3.02 16.94
CA ASP A 78 11.59 1.57 16.77
C ASP A 78 10.83 1.06 15.53
N GLY A 79 10.41 1.97 14.64
CA GLY A 79 9.68 1.63 13.42
C GLY A 79 8.58 2.62 13.07
N TRP A 80 7.55 2.14 12.38
CA TRP A 80 6.41 2.92 11.90
C TRP A 80 5.14 2.57 12.68
N ILE A 81 4.40 3.60 13.06
CA ILE A 81 3.06 3.47 13.63
C ILE A 81 2.02 3.91 12.60
N VAL A 82 0.85 3.27 12.62
CA VAL A 82 -0.27 3.59 11.73
C VAL A 82 -1.50 3.85 12.57
N GLU A 83 -2.07 5.03 12.38
CA GLU A 83 -3.28 5.45 13.07
C GLU A 83 -4.30 6.00 12.09
N VAL A 84 -5.57 5.96 12.48
CA VAL A 84 -6.64 6.67 11.78
C VAL A 84 -7.04 7.88 12.59
N ALA A 85 -6.77 9.05 12.02
CA ALA A 85 -7.28 10.32 12.54
C ALA A 85 -8.72 10.52 12.06
N PRO A 86 -9.72 10.55 12.97
CA PRO A 86 -11.10 10.79 12.59
C PRO A 86 -11.30 12.22 12.05
N ARG A 87 -12.38 12.42 11.29
CA ARG A 87 -12.78 13.76 10.81
C ARG A 87 -13.17 14.68 11.96
N ASP A 88 -13.75 14.12 13.01
CA ASP A 88 -13.98 14.83 14.25
C ASP A 88 -12.64 15.05 14.97
N ARG A 89 -12.24 16.32 15.10
CA ARG A 89 -10.97 16.69 15.74
C ARG A 89 -10.93 16.44 17.25
N TRP A 90 -12.07 16.22 17.88
CA TRP A 90 -12.17 15.93 19.30
C TRP A 90 -12.17 14.44 19.61
N ALA A 91 -12.40 13.59 18.60
CA ALA A 91 -12.30 12.15 18.73
C ALA A 91 -10.84 11.68 18.76
N SER A 92 -10.60 10.61 19.53
CA SER A 92 -9.29 9.97 19.63
C SER A 92 -8.94 9.25 18.33
N HIS A 93 -7.64 9.15 18.06
CA HIS A 93 -7.13 8.35 16.96
C HIS A 93 -7.31 6.85 17.25
N GLU A 94 -7.57 6.07 16.21
CA GLU A 94 -7.60 4.61 16.27
C GLU A 94 -6.23 4.06 15.87
N LYS A 95 -5.56 3.30 16.73
CA LYS A 95 -4.33 2.59 16.39
C LYS A 95 -4.66 1.32 15.63
N LEU A 96 -4.03 1.10 14.48
CA LEU A 96 -4.27 -0.08 13.64
C LEU A 96 -3.39 -1.28 14.01
N GLN A 97 -2.39 -1.05 14.87
CA GLN A 97 -1.50 -2.08 15.40
C GLN A 97 -1.08 -1.75 16.83
N SER A 98 -0.59 -2.75 17.56
CA SER A 98 -0.17 -2.64 18.96
C SER A 98 1.27 -2.15 19.16
N ALA A 99 2.16 -2.33 18.18
CA ALA A 99 3.58 -1.99 18.26
C ALA A 99 4.09 -1.40 16.93
N PRO A 100 5.19 -0.62 16.94
CA PRO A 100 5.84 -0.19 15.71
C PRO A 100 6.25 -1.37 14.83
N VAL A 101 6.15 -1.20 13.52
CA VAL A 101 6.48 -2.21 12.51
C VAL A 101 7.44 -1.66 11.46
N ASP A 102 7.99 -2.50 10.59
CA ASP A 102 8.74 -2.02 9.42
C ASP A 102 7.83 -1.24 8.45
N LEU A 103 8.47 -0.54 7.50
CA LEU A 103 7.77 0.33 6.56
C LEU A 103 6.79 -0.43 5.67
N GLU A 104 7.16 -1.62 5.20
CA GLU A 104 6.34 -2.39 4.26
C GLU A 104 5.07 -2.90 4.93
N LEU A 105 5.19 -3.39 6.16
CA LEU A 105 4.04 -3.82 6.95
C LEU A 105 3.14 -2.63 7.31
N ALA A 106 3.72 -1.48 7.69
CA ALA A 106 2.95 -0.26 7.96
C ALA A 106 2.15 0.21 6.72
N GLN A 107 2.78 0.20 5.54
CA GLN A 107 2.09 0.48 4.28
C GLN A 107 0.95 -0.51 4.05
N GLY A 108 1.21 -1.81 4.18
CA GLY A 108 0.19 -2.85 4.03
C GLY A 108 -1.03 -2.66 4.94
N ILE A 109 -0.80 -2.30 6.22
CA ILE A 109 -1.86 -2.01 7.20
C ILE A 109 -2.70 -0.80 6.77
N GLY A 110 -2.06 0.30 6.40
CA GLY A 110 -2.76 1.52 6.00
C GLY A 110 -3.55 1.34 4.71
N GLU A 111 -2.98 0.65 3.72
CA GLU A 111 -3.66 0.34 2.46
C GLU A 111 -4.83 -0.62 2.66
N ASP A 112 -4.71 -1.58 3.59
CA ASP A 112 -5.82 -2.46 3.93
C ASP A 112 -6.98 -1.70 4.55
N TYR A 113 -6.69 -0.73 5.41
CA TYR A 113 -7.72 0.17 5.93
C TYR A 113 -8.43 0.93 4.81
N ILE A 114 -7.68 1.47 3.83
CA ILE A 114 -8.28 2.15 2.67
C ILE A 114 -9.19 1.23 1.86
N ARG A 115 -8.79 -0.03 1.64
CA ARG A 115 -9.64 -1.04 0.97
C ARG A 115 -10.92 -1.30 1.76
N ARG A 116 -10.83 -1.46 3.08
CA ARG A 116 -12.00 -1.65 3.96
C ARG A 116 -12.94 -0.43 3.95
N ALA A 117 -12.37 0.78 3.92
CA ALA A 117 -13.10 2.03 3.83
C ALA A 117 -13.65 2.35 2.42
N ARG A 118 -13.35 1.51 1.40
CA ARG A 118 -13.73 1.71 -0.01
C ARG A 118 -13.27 3.07 -0.57
N ALA A 119 -12.08 3.52 -0.16
CA ALA A 119 -11.53 4.83 -0.50
C ALA A 119 -10.41 4.76 -1.56
N GLU A 120 -10.23 3.63 -2.25
CA GLU A 120 -9.13 3.39 -3.20
C GLU A 120 -9.09 4.42 -4.34
N THR A 121 -10.26 4.91 -4.77
CA THR A 121 -10.36 5.90 -5.86
C THR A 121 -9.82 7.29 -5.48
N LEU A 122 -9.80 7.60 -4.17
CA LEU A 122 -9.26 8.86 -3.64
C LEU A 122 -7.75 8.84 -3.55
N VAL A 123 -7.17 7.66 -3.35
CA VAL A 123 -5.72 7.50 -3.15
C VAL A 123 -5.02 6.93 -4.37
N SER A 124 -5.74 6.55 -5.43
CA SER A 124 -5.11 5.99 -6.61
C SER A 124 -4.23 7.04 -7.31
N GLU A 125 -2.97 6.70 -7.52
CA GLU A 125 -1.97 7.54 -8.20
C GLU A 125 -2.42 7.95 -9.61
N ASN A 126 -3.06 7.02 -10.32
CA ASN A 126 -3.48 7.18 -11.70
C ASN A 126 -4.91 7.71 -11.87
N ALA A 127 -5.57 8.11 -10.78
CA ALA A 127 -6.94 8.56 -10.82
C ALA A 127 -7.11 9.77 -11.76
N SER A 128 -8.06 9.68 -12.68
CA SER A 128 -8.26 10.70 -13.73
C SER A 128 -8.53 12.10 -13.17
N TRP A 129 -9.13 12.19 -11.97
CA TRP A 129 -9.41 13.46 -11.32
C TRP A 129 -8.13 14.20 -10.90
N ARG A 130 -7.03 13.48 -10.60
CA ARG A 130 -5.76 14.08 -10.17
C ARG A 130 -5.18 15.02 -11.24
N ARG A 131 -5.44 14.77 -12.52
CA ARG A 131 -4.99 15.58 -13.66
C ARG A 131 -5.90 16.75 -14.03
N ARG A 132 -7.09 16.86 -13.41
CA ARG A 132 -8.03 17.96 -13.70
C ARG A 132 -7.57 19.24 -13.00
N PRO A 133 -7.97 20.44 -13.47
CA PRO A 133 -7.73 21.68 -12.74
C PRO A 133 -8.30 21.63 -11.31
N ALA A 134 -7.59 22.23 -10.34
CA ALA A 134 -8.05 22.30 -8.96
C ALA A 134 -9.37 23.08 -8.85
N SER A 135 -10.33 22.54 -8.10
CA SER A 135 -11.58 23.24 -7.83
C SER A 135 -11.37 24.45 -6.91
N SER A 136 -12.17 25.51 -7.11
CA SER A 136 -12.18 26.68 -6.24
C SER A 136 -12.38 26.33 -4.76
N LYS A 137 -13.17 25.30 -4.46
CA LYS A 137 -13.38 24.80 -3.10
C LYS A 137 -12.09 24.32 -2.42
N VAL A 138 -11.26 23.55 -3.14
CA VAL A 138 -9.98 23.05 -2.62
C VAL A 138 -8.98 24.19 -2.48
N LEU A 139 -8.92 25.09 -3.47
CA LEU A 139 -8.05 26.27 -3.40
C LEU A 139 -8.39 27.17 -2.20
N ASN A 140 -9.68 27.42 -1.96
CA ASN A 140 -10.13 28.17 -0.78
C ASN A 140 -9.78 27.45 0.53
N ALA A 141 -9.79 26.11 0.56
CA ALA A 141 -9.36 25.35 1.73
C ALA A 141 -7.86 25.52 1.99
N LEU A 142 -7.02 25.50 0.95
CA LEU A 142 -5.58 25.75 1.09
C LEU A 142 -5.30 27.13 1.70
N THR A 143 -6.04 28.16 1.30
CA THR A 143 -5.91 29.50 1.90
C THR A 143 -6.22 29.49 3.40
N LYS A 144 -7.18 28.69 3.87
CA LYS A 144 -7.47 28.55 5.32
C LYS A 144 -6.32 27.90 6.09
N PHE A 145 -5.53 27.06 5.43
CA PHE A 145 -4.29 26.50 5.95
C PHE A 145 -3.08 27.43 5.77
N ARG A 146 -3.29 28.68 5.31
CA ARG A 146 -2.26 29.67 4.99
C ARG A 146 -1.26 29.18 3.94
N ILE A 147 -1.71 28.32 3.03
CA ILE A 147 -0.96 27.87 1.87
C ILE A 147 -1.41 28.72 0.69
N ASN A 148 -0.47 29.42 0.06
CA ASN A 148 -0.72 30.15 -1.18
C ASN A 148 -0.51 29.19 -2.36
N PRO A 149 -1.59 28.70 -3.01
CA PRO A 149 -1.45 27.77 -4.12
C PRO A 149 -0.82 28.47 -5.34
N PRO A 150 0.21 27.88 -5.98
CA PRO A 150 0.66 28.37 -7.27
C PRO A 150 -0.48 28.33 -8.30
N PRO A 151 -0.47 29.22 -9.31
CA PRO A 151 -1.46 29.18 -10.38
C PRO A 151 -1.33 27.87 -11.17
N GLY A 152 -2.47 27.36 -11.65
CA GLY A 152 -2.48 26.18 -12.54
C GLY A 152 -2.40 24.83 -11.83
N LEU A 153 -2.47 24.77 -10.48
CA LEU A 153 -2.52 23.49 -9.77
C LEU A 153 -3.62 22.57 -10.31
N THR A 154 -3.25 21.31 -10.45
CA THR A 154 -4.20 20.23 -10.63
C THR A 154 -4.89 19.90 -9.31
N ALA A 155 -6.04 19.23 -9.39
CA ALA A 155 -6.79 18.77 -8.23
C ALA A 155 -5.98 17.77 -7.40
N GLY A 156 -5.14 16.94 -8.04
CA GLY A 156 -4.24 16.01 -7.36
C GLY A 156 -3.23 16.75 -6.51
N GLU A 157 -2.47 17.68 -7.09
CA GLU A 157 -1.47 18.46 -6.37
C GLU A 157 -2.08 19.31 -5.24
N ALA A 158 -3.22 19.97 -5.51
CA ALA A 158 -3.93 20.74 -4.50
C ALA A 158 -4.47 19.85 -3.36
N GLY A 159 -4.92 18.64 -3.70
CA GLY A 159 -5.36 17.63 -2.74
C GLY A 159 -4.22 17.10 -1.88
N ASP A 160 -3.05 16.89 -2.46
CA ASP A 160 -1.84 16.44 -1.75
C ASP A 160 -1.37 17.53 -0.77
N LEU A 161 -1.31 18.80 -1.20
CA LEU A 161 -0.96 19.93 -0.32
C LEU A 161 -1.91 20.03 0.88
N LEU A 162 -3.22 19.89 0.64
CA LEU A 162 -4.22 19.94 1.68
C LEU A 162 -4.12 18.74 2.63
N SER A 163 -3.92 17.55 2.08
CA SER A 163 -3.78 16.31 2.85
C SER A 163 -2.54 16.35 3.73
N ALA A 164 -1.41 16.80 3.20
CA ALA A 164 -0.17 17.00 3.95
C ALA A 164 -0.36 18.01 5.10
N ALA A 165 -1.09 19.11 4.87
CA ALA A 165 -1.39 20.09 5.90
C ALA A 165 -2.27 19.52 7.02
N ILE A 166 -3.33 18.78 6.66
CA ILE A 166 -4.20 18.11 7.62
C ILE A 166 -3.42 17.06 8.41
N ALA A 167 -2.59 16.26 7.73
CA ALA A 167 -1.76 15.23 8.35
C ALA A 167 -0.82 15.83 9.40
N ARG A 168 -0.12 16.93 9.10
CA ARG A 168 0.72 17.65 10.08
C ARG A 168 -0.07 18.14 11.30
N CYS A 169 -1.31 18.60 11.10
CA CYS A 169 -2.17 19.00 12.22
C CYS A 169 -2.65 17.80 13.05
N ALA A 170 -2.97 16.69 12.40
CA ALA A 170 -3.42 15.47 13.07
C ALA A 170 -2.28 14.76 13.81
N ALA A 171 -1.08 14.73 13.23
CA ALA A 171 0.11 14.10 13.82
C ALA A 171 0.48 14.63 15.22
N ARG A 172 0.14 15.90 15.52
CA ARG A 172 0.33 16.50 16.85
C ARG A 172 -0.49 15.84 17.96
N ARG A 173 -1.51 15.06 17.60
CA ARG A 173 -2.41 14.35 18.52
C ARG A 173 -2.18 12.84 18.51
N MET A 174 -1.24 12.35 17.70
CA MET A 174 -0.84 10.95 17.74
C MET A 174 -0.13 10.69 19.07
N GLY A 175 -0.48 9.57 19.71
CA GLY A 175 0.09 9.12 20.98
C GLY A 175 1.10 8.01 20.75
#